data_AF-Q12QT4-F1
#
_entry.id   AF-Q12QT4-F1
#
_cell.length_a   1.000
_cell.length_b   1.000
_cell.length_c   1.000
_cell.angle_alpha   90.00
_cell.angle_beta   90.00
_cell.angle_gamma   90.00
#
_symmetry.space_group_name_H-M   'P 1'
#
loop_
_entity.id
_entity.type
_entity.pdbx_description
1 polymer ?
#
loop_
_entity_poly.entity_id
_entity_poly.type
_entity_poly.pdbx_seq_one_letter_code
_entity_poly.pdbx_strand_id
1 'polypeptide(L)' 'MFPAAILQPPFFDPNADAAVNYGGIAAVIGHEMGHGFDDQGSKSDANGIQRNWWTDKDRAAFEAKADILAKLVQQI' A
#
# COMPACT_ATOMS: atom_id res chain seq x y z
N MET A 1 8.02 -6.95 3.17
CA MET A 1 9.15 -7.91 3.07
C MET A 1 8.90 -8.80 1.86
N PHE A 2 9.91 -9.15 1.05
CA PHE A 2 9.67 -9.88 -0.20
C PHE A 2 10.42 -11.22 -0.18
N PRO A 3 9.71 -12.36 -0.09
CA PRO A 3 10.33 -13.67 -0.25
C PRO A 3 10.97 -13.81 -1.63
N ALA A 4 12.11 -14.48 -1.74
CA ALA A 4 12.80 -14.66 -3.03
C ALA A 4 11.90 -15.29 -4.11
N ALA A 5 10.94 -16.13 -3.71
CA ALA A 5 9.99 -16.77 -4.62
C ALA A 5 9.02 -15.79 -5.33
N ILE A 6 8.91 -14.52 -4.91
CA ILE A 6 8.12 -13.51 -5.65
C ILE A 6 8.96 -12.76 -6.70
N LEU A 7 10.29 -12.85 -6.64
CA LEU A 7 11.22 -12.18 -7.55
C LEU A 7 11.49 -13.02 -8.81
N GLN A 8 10.41 -13.50 -9.43
CA GLN A 8 10.45 -14.31 -10.65
C GLN A 8 9.27 -13.94 -11.55
N PRO A 9 9.27 -14.35 -12.84
CA PRO A 9 8.14 -14.11 -13.74
C PRO A 9 6.84 -14.70 -13.17
N PRO A 10 5.69 -14.02 -13.35
CA PRO A 10 5.50 -12.81 -14.17
C PRO A 10 5.79 -11.49 -13.43
N PHE A 11 6.18 -11.51 -12.16
CA PHE A 11 6.34 -10.29 -11.36
C PHE A 11 7.65 -9.56 -11.63
N PHE A 12 8.75 -10.31 -11.80
CA PHE A 12 10.06 -9.74 -12.09
C PHE A 12 10.84 -10.59 -13.09
N ASP A 13 11.32 -9.97 -14.15
CA ASP A 13 12.29 -10.53 -15.09
C ASP A 13 13.35 -9.46 -15.42
N PRO A 14 14.65 -9.69 -15.13
CA PRO A 14 15.70 -8.73 -15.43
C PRO A 14 15.87 -8.44 -16.93
N ASN A 15 15.33 -9.29 -17.83
CA ASN A 15 15.40 -9.12 -19.28
C ASN A 15 14.10 -8.60 -19.91
N ALA A 16 13.03 -8.42 -19.14
CA ALA A 16 11.77 -7.87 -19.65
C ALA A 16 11.82 -6.34 -19.82
N ASP A 17 10.87 -5.80 -20.60
CA ASP A 17 10.63 -4.35 -20.63
C ASP A 17 10.35 -3.83 -19.22
N ALA A 18 10.91 -2.67 -18.89
CA ALA A 18 10.76 -2.08 -17.55
C ALA A 18 9.28 -1.91 -17.16
N ALA A 19 8.39 -1.60 -18.11
CA ALA A 19 6.96 -1.47 -17.85
C ALA A 19 6.34 -2.76 -17.27
N VAL A 20 6.82 -3.94 -17.69
CA VAL A 20 6.36 -5.21 -17.12
C VAL A 20 6.77 -5.32 -15.65
N ASN A 21 8.02 -5.01 -15.32
CA ASN A 21 8.51 -5.03 -13.94
C ASN A 21 7.83 -3.96 -13.08
N TYR A 22 7.52 -2.79 -13.63
CA TYR A 22 6.77 -1.75 -12.93
C TYR A 22 5.33 -2.16 -12.66
N GLY A 23 4.66 -2.79 -13.62
CA GLY A 23 3.30 -3.32 -13.45
C GLY A 23 3.23 -4.54 -12.54
N GLY A 24 4.29 -5.35 -12.51
CA GLY A 24 4.44 -6.52 -11.64
C GLY A 24 5.02 -6.15 -10.29
N ILE A 25 6.32 -6.40 -10.10
CA ILE A 25 6.96 -6.31 -8.79
C ILE A 25 6.92 -4.90 -8.19
N ALA A 26 7.00 -3.82 -8.98
CA ALA A 26 6.93 -2.48 -8.40
C ALA A 26 5.52 -2.15 -7.86
N ALA A 27 4.46 -2.66 -8.49
CA ALA A 27 3.10 -2.55 -7.95
C ALA A 27 2.96 -3.30 -6.63
N VAL A 28 3.57 -4.50 -6.51
CA VAL A 28 3.63 -5.26 -5.25
C VAL A 28 4.44 -4.51 -4.20
N ILE A 29 5.58 -3.90 -4.56
CA ILE A 29 6.36 -3.07 -3.64
C ILE A 29 5.52 -1.89 -3.13
N GLY A 30 4.83 -1.20 -4.03
CA GLY A 30 3.91 -0.11 -3.69
C GLY A 30 2.76 -0.55 -2.78
N HIS A 31 2.22 -1.75 -2.99
CA HIS A 31 1.20 -2.35 -2.14
C HIS A 31 1.70 -2.54 -0.70
N GLU A 32 2.87 -3.17 -0.52
CA GLU A 32 3.46 -3.37 0.80
C GLU A 32 3.84 -2.05 1.50
N MET A 33 4.29 -1.05 0.74
CA MET A 33 4.52 0.30 1.28
C MET A 33 3.19 0.95 1.70
N GLY A 34 2.14 0.76 0.91
CA GLY A 34 0.80 1.27 1.18
C GLY A 34 0.21 0.74 2.48
N HIS A 35 0.51 -0.51 2.85
CA HIS A 35 0.08 -1.08 4.14
C HIS A 35 0.61 -0.32 5.36
N GLY A 36 1.71 0.41 5.25
CA GLY A 36 2.16 1.32 6.31
C GLY A 36 1.25 2.53 6.53
N PHE A 37 0.35 2.81 5.58
CA PHE A 37 -0.51 4.00 5.56
C PHE A 37 -1.98 3.67 5.34
N ASP A 38 -2.37 2.40 5.34
CA ASP A 38 -3.78 2.01 5.29
C ASP A 38 -4.51 2.35 6.59
N ASP A 39 -5.77 1.96 6.71
CA ASP A 39 -6.63 2.27 7.84
C ASP A 39 -6.08 1.77 9.19
N GLN A 40 -5.24 0.72 9.18
CA GLN A 40 -4.58 0.20 10.38
C GLN A 40 -3.12 0.69 10.49
N GLY A 41 -2.34 0.60 9.41
CA GLY A 41 -0.94 1.01 9.38
C GLY A 41 -0.75 2.47 9.72
N SER A 42 -1.65 3.35 9.25
CA SER A 42 -1.60 4.79 9.54
C SER A 42 -1.75 5.16 11.02
N LYS A 43 -2.07 4.20 11.90
CA LYS A 43 -2.18 4.41 13.37
C LYS A 43 -0.86 4.15 14.11
N SER A 44 0.15 3.64 13.41
CA SER A 44 1.50 3.42 13.94
C SER A 44 2.46 4.45 13.38
N ASP A 45 3.35 4.97 14.22
CA ASP A 45 4.37 5.92 13.78
C ASP A 45 5.54 5.22 13.06
N ALA A 46 6.57 5.99 12.68
CA ALA A 46 7.76 5.47 12.01
C ALA A 46 8.58 4.43 12.82
N ASN A 47 8.34 4.31 14.13
CA ASN A 47 8.97 3.30 14.99
C ASN A 47 8.08 2.07 15.20
N GLY A 48 6.89 2.03 14.58
CA GLY A 48 5.91 0.98 14.78
C GLY A 48 5.10 1.10 16.07
N ILE A 49 5.13 2.25 16.75
CA ILE A 49 4.36 2.48 17.98
C ILE A 49 2.97 2.99 17.61
N GLN A 50 1.94 2.34 18.12
CA GLN A 50 0.56 2.78 17.94
C GLN A 50 0.30 4.08 18.73
N ARG A 51 0.16 5.19 18.01
CA ARG A 51 -0.15 6.52 18.55
C ARG A 51 -0.68 7.41 17.45
N ASN A 52 -1.54 8.37 17.80
CA ASN A 52 -1.93 9.38 16.83
C ASN A 52 -0.75 10.32 16.55
N TRP A 53 -0.24 10.27 15.32
CA TRP A 53 0.79 11.16 14.80
C TRP A 53 0.26 12.13 13.72
N TRP A 54 -1.06 12.14 13.51
CA TRP A 54 -1.76 13.01 12.58
C TRP A 54 -2.40 14.18 13.32
N THR A 55 -2.64 15.27 12.59
CA THR A 55 -3.60 16.27 13.05
C THR A 55 -5.02 15.72 12.91
N ASP A 56 -5.95 16.22 13.74
CA ASP A 56 -7.37 15.81 13.66
C ASP A 56 -7.97 16.11 12.27
N LYS A 57 -7.54 17.21 11.65
CA LYS A 57 -7.97 17.61 10.30
C LYS A 57 -7.54 16.58 9.26
N ASP A 58 -6.27 16.15 9.29
CA ASP A 58 -5.75 15.21 8.30
C ASP A 58 -6.33 13.81 8.52
N ARG A 59 -6.56 13.41 9.78
CA ARG A 59 -7.24 12.14 10.10
C ARG A 59 -8.66 12.11 9.53
N ALA A 60 -9.45 13.16 9.75
CA ALA A 60 -10.81 13.23 9.20
C ALA A 60 -10.81 13.21 7.66
N ALA A 61 -9.85 13.88 7.00
CA ALA A 61 -9.73 13.86 5.55
C ALA A 61 -9.34 12.48 5.00
N PHE A 62 -8.48 11.74 5.71
CA PHE A 62 -8.10 10.37 5.36
C PHE A 62 -9.30 9.42 5.46
N GLU A 63 -10.02 9.45 6.59
CA GLU A 63 -11.20 8.60 6.81
C GLU A 63 -12.29 8.83 5.75
N ALA A 64 -12.57 10.09 5.41
CA ALA A 64 -13.53 10.42 4.37
C ALA A 64 -13.18 9.82 3.00
N LYS A 65 -11.88 9.72 2.66
CA LYS A 65 -11.42 9.08 1.41
C LYS A 65 -11.51 7.55 1.49
N ALA A 66 -11.16 6.97 2.64
CA ALA A 66 -11.28 5.53 2.87
C ALA A 66 -12.74 5.07 2.75
N ASP A 67 -13.69 5.85 3.29
CA ASP A 67 -15.12 5.57 3.20
C ASP A 67 -15.65 5.56 1.76
N ILE A 68 -15.13 6.44 0.90
CA ILE A 68 -15.48 6.46 -0.53
C ILE A 68 -15.01 5.15 -1.19
N LEU A 69 -13.79 4.71 -0.90
CA LEU A 69 -13.27 3.45 -1.42
C LEU A 69 -14.06 2.25 -0.90
N ALA A 70 -14.36 2.20 0.40
CA ALA A 70 -15.17 1.14 1.00
C ALA A 70 -16.55 1.02 0.34
N LYS A 71 -17.21 2.15 0.07
CA LYS A 71 -18.50 2.19 -0.65
C LYS A 71 -18.37 1.69 -2.08
N LEU A 72 -17.31 2.06 -2.79
CA LEU A 72 -17.07 1.61 -4.17
C LEU A 72 -16.95 0.09 -4.25
N VAL A 73 -16.16 -0.53 -3.36
CA VAL A 73 -15.92 -1.98 -3.40
C VAL A 73 -17.10 -2.81 -2.92
N GLN A 74 -18.00 -2.25 -2.11
CA GLN A 74 -19.25 -2.91 -1.70
C GLN A 74 -20.32 -2.95 -2.81
N GLN A 75 -20.12 -2.23 -3.91
CA GLN A 75 -21.04 -2.20 -5.06
C GLN A 75 -20.69 -3.25 -6.14
N ILE A 76 -19.60 -4.00 -5.93
CA ILE A 76 -19.11 -5.07 -6.81
C ILE A 76 -19.51 -6.41 -6.20
#